data_AF-A0A922EU34-F1
#
_entry.id   AF-A0A922EU34-F1
#
_cell.length_a   1.000
_cell.length_b   1.000
_cell.length_c   1.000
_cell.angle_alpha   90.00
_cell.angle_beta   90.00
_cell.angle_gamma   90.00
#
_symmetry.space_group_name_H-M   'P 1'
#
loop_
_entity.id
_entity.type
_entity.pdbx_description
1 polymer ?
#
loop_
_entity_poly.entity_id
_entity_poly.type
_entity_poly.pdbx_seq_one_letter_code
_entity_poly.pdbx_strand_id
1 'polypeptide(L)'
;MAASASTASQQKAALNSSRDQNENTNLADEIKNMLEMSEPPSSADFCIFRVPNHLRRLNEQAFTPEVISIGPFHHGNKNLESMEKFKVQYFKRFMQRTKLKVDNLVSNVKDWEGRVRSCYAETIEHSSNDLAKIILVDASFIIEFFLRFSLRDESHDYHRLLNSWLWTIIWSDLILLENQLPFFVIDKLFNLAIVSLPNLHTNSFVLLTFDCFRVANRQKMSPNDIPDHLNIKHFADLRRTFWLPPLQRIPQRSRLSIDNPYSASKLQEAGVEFKVGSSKSLFDLKFKNGVLELPCLKLEDTTESLYRNLMALEQCCYLNEAYVTDYIVFLDHLINTPKDVDLLVQKGIIVNGIGDSNAVTCLINSLNCRIVYHKTNIHYYQLCEDLKAFYEDPRHSWKASLRRDYFGTPLKTASTTAAVILLVLTLIQSVCSIYPLTSVKRLEA
;
A
#
# COMPACT_ATOMS: atom_id res chain seq x y z
N MET A 1 62.33 32.54 -43.26
CA MET A 1 60.87 32.35 -43.01
C MET A 1 60.53 31.07 -42.22
N ALA A 2 61.44 30.11 -42.02
CA ALA A 2 61.14 28.87 -41.25
C ALA A 2 61.22 29.02 -39.71
N ALA A 3 62.02 29.97 -39.19
CA ALA A 3 62.22 30.13 -37.74
C ALA A 3 61.05 30.84 -37.02
N SER A 4 60.22 31.61 -37.72
CA SER A 4 59.09 32.35 -37.12
C SER A 4 57.81 31.51 -37.01
N ALA A 5 57.68 30.41 -37.78
CA ALA A 5 56.51 29.53 -37.74
C ALA A 5 56.55 28.52 -36.57
N SER A 6 57.75 28.10 -36.15
CA SER A 6 57.97 27.16 -35.04
C SER A 6 57.59 27.76 -33.68
N THR A 7 58.01 29.01 -33.43
CA THR A 7 57.76 29.75 -32.18
C THR A 7 56.28 30.07 -31.99
N ALA A 8 55.55 30.40 -33.07
CA ALA A 8 54.11 30.66 -33.00
C ALA A 8 53.29 29.39 -32.70
N SER A 9 53.74 28.23 -33.18
CA SER A 9 53.12 26.92 -32.89
C SER A 9 53.32 26.51 -31.43
N GLN A 10 54.54 26.69 -30.89
CA GLN A 10 54.86 26.38 -29.49
C GLN A 10 54.16 27.32 -28.49
N GLN A 11 54.04 28.62 -28.81
CA GLN A 11 53.27 29.56 -28.00
C GLN A 11 51.77 29.24 -28.00
N LYS A 12 51.21 28.81 -29.14
CA LYS A 12 49.79 28.43 -29.23
C LYS A 12 49.49 27.12 -28.47
N ALA A 13 50.41 26.16 -28.48
CA ALA A 13 50.30 24.93 -27.69
C ALA A 13 50.40 25.19 -26.17
N ALA A 14 51.29 26.09 -25.74
CA ALA A 14 51.41 26.48 -24.33
C ALA A 14 50.21 27.31 -23.84
N LEU A 15 49.64 28.17 -24.70
CA LEU A 15 48.40 28.90 -24.38
C LEU A 15 47.19 27.95 -24.29
N ASN A 16 47.11 26.94 -25.16
CA ASN A 16 46.06 25.94 -25.07
C ASN A 16 46.24 25.05 -23.82
N SER A 17 47.46 24.61 -23.49
CA SER A 17 47.69 23.79 -22.29
C SER A 17 47.42 24.54 -20.99
N SER A 18 47.74 25.84 -20.94
CA SER A 18 47.45 26.69 -19.77
C SER A 18 45.96 27.04 -19.65
N ARG A 19 45.25 27.16 -20.78
CA ARG A 19 43.79 27.34 -20.80
C ARG A 19 43.06 26.05 -20.38
N ASP A 20 43.48 24.90 -20.91
CA ASP A 20 42.94 23.59 -20.53
C ASP A 20 43.25 23.25 -19.06
N GLN A 21 44.42 23.64 -18.54
CA GLN A 21 44.73 23.51 -17.11
C GLN A 21 43.86 24.42 -16.25
N ASN A 22 43.59 25.66 -16.67
CA ASN A 22 42.74 26.61 -15.94
C ASN A 22 41.25 26.20 -15.95
N GLU A 23 40.76 25.67 -17.07
CA GLU A 23 39.41 25.09 -17.18
C GLU A 23 39.27 23.83 -16.32
N ASN A 24 40.28 22.95 -16.29
CA ASN A 24 40.28 21.76 -15.43
C ASN A 24 40.37 22.10 -13.93
N THR A 25 41.11 23.14 -13.54
CA THR A 25 41.13 23.61 -12.14
C THR A 25 39.80 24.22 -11.72
N ASN A 26 39.14 24.97 -12.62
CA ASN A 26 37.81 25.52 -12.34
C ASN A 26 36.76 24.42 -12.19
N LEU A 27 36.77 23.42 -13.09
CA LEU A 27 35.90 22.26 -12.97
C LEU A 27 36.17 21.44 -11.70
N ALA A 28 37.45 21.27 -11.31
CA ALA A 28 37.79 20.56 -10.09
C ALA A 28 37.31 21.30 -8.83
N ASP A 29 37.36 22.63 -8.80
CA ASP A 29 36.88 23.42 -7.67
C ASP A 29 35.35 23.50 -7.63
N GLU A 30 34.68 23.54 -8.78
CA GLU A 30 33.23 23.32 -8.89
C GLU A 30 32.84 21.93 -8.34
N ILE A 31 33.56 20.87 -8.73
CA ILE A 31 33.31 19.51 -8.24
C ILE A 31 33.57 19.42 -6.74
N LYS A 32 34.64 20.03 -6.20
CA LYS A 32 34.88 20.07 -4.75
C LYS A 32 33.76 20.78 -4.00
N ASN A 33 33.31 21.94 -4.50
CA ASN A 33 32.18 22.65 -3.93
C ASN A 33 30.88 21.81 -3.99
N MET A 34 30.64 21.10 -5.09
CA MET A 34 29.52 20.15 -5.19
C MET A 34 29.62 19.01 -4.17
N LEU A 35 30.83 18.49 -3.92
CA LEU A 35 31.06 17.42 -2.94
C LEU A 35 30.91 17.93 -1.50
N GLU A 36 31.37 19.14 -1.19
CA GLU A 36 31.22 19.79 0.12
C GLU A 36 29.76 20.18 0.41
N MET A 37 29.00 20.58 -0.61
CA MET A 37 27.55 20.85 -0.49
C MET A 37 26.69 19.57 -0.49
N SER A 38 27.28 18.42 -0.81
CA SER A 38 26.61 17.11 -0.85
C SER A 38 26.72 16.36 0.50
N GLU A 39 26.75 17.08 1.63
CA GLU A 39 26.48 16.43 2.92
C GLU A 39 25.14 15.69 2.80
N PRO A 40 25.09 14.38 3.11
CA PRO A 40 23.84 13.64 3.04
C PRO A 40 22.86 14.38 3.94
N PRO A 41 21.72 14.87 3.41
CA PRO A 41 20.72 15.48 4.26
C PRO A 41 20.43 14.51 5.40
N SER A 42 20.40 15.03 6.63
CA SER A 42 20.05 14.26 7.82
C SER A 42 18.80 13.44 7.51
N SER A 43 19.00 12.15 7.22
CA SER A 43 17.97 11.24 6.66
C SER A 43 16.78 11.00 7.59
N ALA A 44 16.82 11.55 8.81
CA ALA A 44 15.86 11.30 9.87
C ALA A 44 14.47 11.92 9.62
N ASP A 45 14.36 12.97 8.79
CA ASP A 45 13.11 13.75 8.68
C ASP A 45 12.30 13.54 7.39
N PHE A 46 12.90 13.00 6.32
CA PHE A 46 12.18 12.83 5.05
C PHE A 46 11.04 11.83 5.18
N CYS A 47 9.86 12.26 4.77
CA CYS A 47 8.66 11.44 4.80
C CYS A 47 7.72 11.66 3.61
N ILE A 48 7.84 12.78 2.90
CA ILE A 48 7.02 13.10 1.73
C ILE A 48 7.91 13.02 0.50
N PHE A 49 7.53 12.18 -0.46
CA PHE A 49 8.32 11.84 -1.65
C PHE A 49 7.47 12.04 -2.89
N ARG A 50 8.07 12.46 -4.01
CA ARG A 50 7.45 12.11 -5.31
C ARG A 50 7.60 10.62 -5.53
N VAL A 51 6.62 10.03 -6.19
CA VAL A 51 6.63 8.61 -6.49
C VAL A 51 7.76 8.35 -7.48
N PRO A 52 8.64 7.36 -7.22
CA PRO A 52 9.72 7.02 -8.13
C PRO A 52 9.21 6.79 -9.56
N ASN A 53 9.89 7.38 -10.54
CA ASN A 53 9.49 7.37 -11.95
C ASN A 53 9.20 5.97 -12.51
N HIS A 54 9.89 4.94 -12.02
CA HIS A 54 9.66 3.57 -12.49
C HIS A 54 8.31 3.00 -12.04
N LEU A 55 7.77 3.43 -10.88
CA LEU A 55 6.43 3.10 -10.40
C LEU A 55 5.38 4.01 -11.04
N ARG A 56 5.65 5.32 -11.07
CA ARG A 56 4.71 6.34 -11.58
C ARG A 56 4.28 6.06 -13.02
N ARG A 57 5.20 5.61 -13.88
CA ARG A 57 4.91 5.30 -15.30
C ARG A 57 3.98 4.10 -15.53
N LEU A 58 3.75 3.25 -14.52
CA LEU A 58 2.81 2.14 -14.65
C LEU A 58 1.36 2.62 -14.63
N ASN A 59 1.07 3.63 -13.81
CA ASN A 59 -0.21 4.31 -13.76
C ASN A 59 -0.02 5.69 -13.11
N GLU A 60 0.11 6.74 -13.92
CA GLU A 60 0.33 8.10 -13.42
C GLU A 60 -0.90 8.67 -12.71
N GLN A 61 -2.10 8.30 -13.16
CA GLN A 61 -3.36 8.78 -12.59
C GLN A 61 -3.52 8.32 -11.15
N ALA A 62 -3.05 7.12 -10.81
CA ALA A 62 -3.11 6.58 -9.45
C ALA A 62 -2.36 7.43 -8.40
N PHE A 63 -1.44 8.29 -8.82
CA PHE A 63 -0.61 9.13 -7.93
C PHE A 63 -0.90 10.63 -8.05
N THR A 64 -1.77 11.02 -8.97
CA THR A 64 -2.06 12.43 -9.26
C THR A 64 -3.39 12.80 -8.63
N PRO A 65 -3.46 13.87 -7.81
CA PRO A 65 -4.72 14.30 -7.22
C PRO A 65 -5.75 14.65 -8.30
N GLU A 66 -6.98 14.21 -8.09
CA GLU A 66 -8.08 14.36 -9.05
C GLU A 66 -8.83 15.68 -8.86
N VAL A 67 -9.04 16.11 -7.61
CA VAL A 67 -9.80 17.33 -7.30
C VAL A 67 -9.00 18.30 -6.45
N ILE A 68 -8.18 17.85 -5.50
CA ILE A 68 -7.53 18.76 -4.54
C ILE A 68 -6.05 18.49 -4.36
N SER A 69 -5.25 19.51 -4.69
CA SER A 69 -3.84 19.59 -4.33
C SER A 69 -3.67 19.98 -2.87
N ILE A 70 -2.82 19.25 -2.15
CA ILE A 70 -2.40 19.49 -0.78
C ILE A 70 -0.87 19.49 -0.74
N GLY A 71 -0.31 20.59 -0.24
CA GLY A 71 1.13 20.79 -0.21
C GLY A 71 1.70 21.25 -1.55
N PRO A 72 3.03 21.37 -1.63
CA PRO A 72 3.70 22.08 -2.72
C PRO A 72 3.82 21.28 -4.03
N PHE A 73 3.87 19.94 -4.00
CA PHE A 73 4.24 19.15 -5.19
C PHE A 73 3.26 19.23 -6.36
N HIS A 74 1.96 19.43 -6.07
CA HIS A 74 0.91 19.61 -7.07
C HIS A 74 0.33 21.04 -7.10
N HIS A 75 0.93 21.97 -6.35
CA HIS A 75 0.47 23.35 -6.33
C HIS A 75 0.64 24.01 -7.70
N GLY A 76 -0.35 24.82 -8.10
CA GLY A 76 -0.35 25.48 -9.41
C GLY A 76 -0.76 24.59 -10.59
N ASN A 77 -1.19 23.35 -10.34
CA ASN A 77 -1.77 22.50 -11.39
C ASN A 77 -3.09 23.12 -11.90
N LYS A 78 -3.12 23.45 -13.20
CA LYS A 78 -4.27 24.08 -13.85
C LYS A 78 -5.56 23.25 -13.76
N ASN A 79 -5.44 21.93 -13.71
CA ASN A 79 -6.59 21.04 -13.60
C ASN A 79 -7.28 21.13 -12.23
N LEU A 80 -6.58 21.64 -11.21
CA LEU A 80 -7.05 21.73 -9.81
C LEU A 80 -7.37 23.16 -9.38
N GLU A 81 -7.24 24.15 -10.28
CA GLU A 81 -7.41 25.57 -9.97
C GLU A 81 -8.81 25.89 -9.43
N SER A 82 -9.83 25.19 -9.92
CA SER A 82 -11.21 25.35 -9.44
C SER A 82 -11.33 25.09 -7.93
N MET A 83 -10.58 24.11 -7.43
CA MET A 83 -10.57 23.71 -6.02
C MET A 83 -9.62 24.55 -5.15
N GLU A 84 -8.67 25.29 -5.72
CA GLU A 84 -7.91 26.29 -4.97
C GLU A 84 -8.81 27.40 -4.41
N LYS A 85 -9.79 27.87 -5.20
CA LYS A 85 -10.81 28.83 -4.72
C LYS A 85 -11.65 28.24 -3.59
N PHE A 86 -11.96 26.94 -3.68
CA PHE A 86 -12.71 26.21 -2.66
C PHE A 86 -11.92 26.11 -1.33
N LYS A 87 -10.61 25.81 -1.39
CA LYS A 87 -9.74 25.80 -0.20
C LYS A 87 -9.71 27.17 0.49
N VAL A 88 -9.61 28.27 -0.27
CA VAL A 88 -9.64 29.63 0.31
C VAL A 88 -10.97 29.92 1.02
N GLN A 89 -12.10 29.41 0.51
CA GLN A 89 -13.38 29.55 1.20
C GLN A 89 -13.41 28.78 2.52
N TYR A 90 -12.85 27.57 2.55
CA TYR A 90 -12.71 26.80 3.80
C TYR A 90 -11.77 27.50 4.78
N PHE A 91 -10.67 28.06 4.31
CA PHE A 91 -9.79 28.87 5.15
C PHE A 91 -10.53 30.08 5.73
N LYS A 92 -11.35 30.79 4.93
CA LYS A 92 -12.21 31.87 5.44
C LYS A 92 -13.16 31.38 6.54
N ARG A 93 -13.74 30.19 6.40
CA ARG A 93 -14.61 29.59 7.43
C ARG A 93 -13.85 29.22 8.69
N PHE A 94 -12.67 28.63 8.55
CA PHE A 94 -11.75 28.37 9.66
C PHE A 94 -11.43 29.67 10.42
N MET A 95 -11.13 30.76 9.71
CA MET A 95 -10.87 32.06 10.31
C MET A 95 -12.11 32.70 10.97
N GLN A 96 -13.33 32.40 10.49
CA GLN A 96 -14.57 32.85 11.13
C GLN A 96 -14.90 32.03 12.39
N ARG A 97 -14.56 30.74 12.37
CA ARG A 97 -14.78 29.80 13.47
C ARG A 97 -13.80 30.06 14.62
N THR A 98 -12.58 30.50 14.28
CA THR A 98 -11.52 30.81 15.23
C THR A 98 -11.44 32.32 15.48
N LYS A 99 -10.82 32.75 16.58
CA LYS A 99 -10.51 34.17 16.83
C LYS A 99 -9.05 34.52 16.50
N LEU A 100 -8.44 33.74 15.61
CA LEU A 100 -7.04 33.88 15.25
C LEU A 100 -6.83 35.07 14.29
N LYS A 101 -5.63 35.65 14.32
CA LYS A 101 -5.20 36.68 13.37
C LYS A 101 -4.34 36.04 12.29
N VAL A 102 -4.58 36.41 11.04
CA VAL A 102 -3.82 35.88 9.88
C VAL A 102 -2.33 36.14 10.05
N ASP A 103 -1.93 37.34 10.50
CA ASP A 103 -0.51 37.69 10.70
C ASP A 103 0.19 36.74 11.67
N ASN A 104 -0.48 36.37 12.76
CA ASN A 104 0.06 35.42 13.73
C ASN A 104 0.21 34.03 13.11
N LEU A 105 -0.74 33.59 12.28
CA LEU A 105 -0.67 32.31 11.59
C LEU A 105 0.49 32.26 10.58
N VAL A 106 0.69 33.35 9.84
CA VAL A 106 1.81 33.49 8.90
C VAL A 106 3.15 33.44 9.62
N SER A 107 3.29 34.16 10.74
CA SER A 107 4.52 34.10 11.55
C SER A 107 4.80 32.67 12.02
N ASN A 108 3.82 31.99 12.61
CA ASN A 108 3.98 30.62 13.11
C ASN A 108 4.42 29.64 12.01
N VAL A 109 3.79 29.70 10.82
CA VAL A 109 4.13 28.80 9.72
C VAL A 109 5.53 29.07 9.17
N LYS A 110 5.94 30.35 9.10
CA LYS A 110 7.32 30.71 8.74
C LYS A 110 8.34 30.18 9.74
N ASP A 111 8.02 30.23 11.04
CA ASP A 111 8.89 29.67 12.07
C ASP A 111 9.03 28.14 11.95
N TRP A 112 8.05 27.46 11.35
CA TRP A 112 8.09 26.01 11.12
C TRP A 112 8.67 25.62 9.76
N GLU A 113 8.91 26.58 8.86
CA GLU A 113 9.24 26.34 7.45
C GLU A 113 10.45 25.40 7.27
N GLY A 114 11.52 25.59 8.05
CA GLY A 114 12.70 24.74 7.97
C GLY A 114 12.40 23.26 8.19
N ARG A 115 11.59 22.96 9.21
CA ARG A 115 11.13 21.59 9.49
C ARG A 115 10.13 21.09 8.44
N VAL A 116 9.29 21.97 7.90
CA VAL A 116 8.40 21.56 6.80
C VAL A 116 9.20 21.14 5.59
N ARG A 117 10.20 21.92 5.19
CA ARG A 117 11.08 21.60 4.05
C ARG A 117 11.88 20.32 4.30
N SER A 118 12.36 20.07 5.52
CA SER A 118 13.08 18.83 5.85
C SER A 118 12.20 17.56 5.75
N CYS A 119 10.88 17.69 5.73
CA CYS A 119 9.99 16.56 5.51
C CYS A 119 9.91 16.11 4.04
N TYR A 120 10.28 16.94 3.07
CA TYR A 120 10.18 16.61 1.65
C TYR A 120 11.54 16.14 1.12
N ALA A 121 11.55 15.00 0.45
CA ALA A 121 12.76 14.43 -0.13
C ALA A 121 13.35 15.27 -1.28
N GLU A 122 12.52 16.11 -1.91
CA GLU A 122 12.92 17.04 -2.96
C GLU A 122 12.91 18.48 -2.47
N THR A 123 13.82 19.29 -3.02
CA THR A 123 13.86 20.72 -2.75
C THR A 123 12.57 21.39 -3.22
N ILE A 124 11.88 22.06 -2.30
CA ILE A 124 10.72 22.88 -2.64
C ILE A 124 11.20 24.22 -3.19
N GLU A 125 10.95 24.49 -4.47
CA GLU A 125 11.41 25.72 -5.15
C GLU A 125 10.57 26.98 -4.82
N HIS A 126 9.48 26.84 -4.06
CA HIS A 126 8.66 27.99 -3.66
C HIS A 126 9.40 28.94 -2.72
N SER A 127 9.13 30.24 -2.87
CA SER A 127 9.58 31.25 -1.90
C SER A 127 8.98 30.99 -0.52
N SER A 128 9.60 31.51 0.55
CA SER A 128 9.07 31.42 1.92
C SER A 128 7.62 31.93 2.02
N ASN A 129 7.29 33.02 1.32
CA ASN A 129 5.94 33.58 1.32
C ASN A 129 4.93 32.66 0.61
N ASP A 130 5.30 32.12 -0.54
CA ASP A 130 4.42 31.23 -1.31
C ASP A 130 4.19 29.93 -0.57
N LEU A 131 5.25 29.35 0.00
CA LEU A 131 5.16 28.12 0.80
C LEU A 131 4.29 28.33 2.04
N ALA A 132 4.46 29.45 2.77
CA ALA A 132 3.61 29.76 3.92
C ALA A 132 2.13 29.89 3.53
N LYS A 133 1.83 30.48 2.36
CA LYS A 133 0.47 30.58 1.83
C LYS A 133 -0.11 29.21 1.50
N ILE A 134 0.64 28.35 0.81
CA ILE A 134 0.22 26.98 0.47
C ILE A 134 -0.10 26.21 1.76
N ILE A 135 0.84 26.18 2.71
CA ILE A 135 0.67 25.46 3.98
C ILE A 135 -0.56 25.95 4.74
N LEU A 136 -0.74 27.27 4.89
CA LEU A 136 -1.84 27.82 5.66
C LEU A 136 -3.20 27.50 5.04
N VAL A 137 -3.35 27.69 3.74
CA VAL A 137 -4.61 27.44 3.03
C VAL A 137 -4.95 25.95 3.09
N ASP A 138 -3.97 25.08 2.85
CA ASP A 138 -4.18 23.64 2.76
C ASP A 138 -4.42 23.00 4.14
N ALA A 139 -3.62 23.36 5.14
CA ALA A 139 -3.82 22.87 6.51
C ALA A 139 -5.15 23.37 7.10
N SER A 140 -5.52 24.63 6.85
CA SER A 140 -6.81 25.17 7.31
C SER A 140 -7.99 24.52 6.58
N PHE A 141 -7.84 24.24 5.29
CA PHE A 141 -8.82 23.48 4.53
C PHE A 141 -9.06 22.11 5.17
N ILE A 142 -8.00 21.35 5.44
CA ILE A 142 -8.07 20.02 6.05
C ILE A 142 -8.75 20.08 7.41
N ILE A 143 -8.35 21.02 8.28
CA ILE A 143 -8.93 21.18 9.61
C ILE A 143 -10.43 21.49 9.52
N GLU A 144 -10.83 22.47 8.74
CA GLU A 144 -12.25 22.84 8.60
C GLU A 144 -13.06 21.71 7.94
N PHE A 145 -12.47 20.99 6.99
CA PHE A 145 -13.08 19.82 6.36
C PHE A 145 -13.34 18.70 7.38
N PHE A 146 -12.38 18.39 8.26
CA PHE A 146 -12.54 17.38 9.31
C PHE A 146 -13.53 17.82 10.38
N LEU A 147 -13.49 19.10 10.79
CA LEU A 147 -14.43 19.65 11.76
C LEU A 147 -15.88 19.54 11.27
N ARG A 148 -16.12 19.87 9.99
CA ARG A 148 -17.46 19.75 9.37
C ARG A 148 -17.93 18.31 9.30
N PHE A 149 -17.04 17.39 8.91
CA PHE A 149 -17.35 15.96 8.86
C PHE A 149 -17.73 15.42 10.25
N SER A 150 -16.93 15.74 11.27
CA SER A 150 -17.12 15.23 12.64
C SER A 150 -18.35 15.85 13.33
N LEU A 151 -18.53 17.16 13.21
CA LEU A 151 -19.64 17.88 13.86
C LEU A 151 -21.00 17.67 13.17
N ARG A 152 -21.04 17.02 12.00
CA ARG A 152 -22.23 16.91 11.14
C ARG A 152 -22.88 18.29 10.95
N ASP A 153 -22.05 19.31 10.73
CA ASP A 153 -22.47 20.70 10.66
C ASP A 153 -23.21 20.94 9.34
N GLU A 154 -24.51 20.64 9.31
CA GLU A 154 -25.40 20.87 8.18
C GLU A 154 -25.72 22.37 7.97
N SER A 155 -25.21 23.25 8.82
CA SER A 155 -25.52 24.67 8.73
C SER A 155 -24.73 25.30 7.57
N HIS A 156 -25.45 25.53 6.47
CA HIS A 156 -25.18 26.33 5.26
C HIS A 156 -25.04 25.53 3.95
N ASP A 157 -25.66 26.09 2.90
CA ASP A 157 -25.82 25.59 1.51
C ASP A 157 -24.57 24.99 0.82
N TYR A 158 -23.36 25.14 1.36
CA TYR A 158 -22.15 24.56 0.78
C TYR A 158 -21.95 23.07 1.09
N HIS A 159 -22.55 22.53 2.16
CA HIS A 159 -22.63 21.08 2.33
C HIS A 159 -23.43 20.41 1.19
N ARG A 160 -24.35 21.14 0.54
CA ARG A 160 -25.03 20.67 -0.69
C ARG A 160 -24.15 20.71 -1.93
N LEU A 161 -23.10 21.54 -1.98
CA LEU A 161 -22.18 21.62 -3.12
C LEU A 161 -21.20 20.43 -3.14
N LEU A 162 -20.81 19.93 -1.97
CA LEU A 162 -20.12 18.65 -1.84
C LEU A 162 -21.15 17.51 -1.89
N ASN A 163 -21.58 17.15 -3.08
CA ASN A 163 -22.31 15.90 -3.29
C ASN A 163 -21.46 14.69 -2.86
N SER A 164 -22.10 13.52 -2.69
CA SER A 164 -21.46 12.33 -2.12
C SER A 164 -20.19 11.89 -2.87
N TRP A 165 -20.08 12.16 -4.18
CA TRP A 165 -18.90 11.75 -4.95
C TRP A 165 -17.68 12.62 -4.66
N LEU A 166 -17.84 13.95 -4.53
CA LEU A 166 -16.70 14.85 -4.30
C LEU A 166 -16.03 14.58 -2.94
N TRP A 167 -16.80 14.20 -1.92
CA TRP A 167 -16.26 13.72 -0.64
C TRP A 167 -15.34 12.51 -0.82
N THR A 168 -15.78 11.51 -1.58
CA THR A 168 -15.01 10.28 -1.83
C THR A 168 -13.68 10.58 -2.51
N ILE A 169 -13.68 11.49 -3.49
CA ILE A 169 -12.45 11.85 -4.20
C ILE A 169 -11.52 12.68 -3.32
N ILE A 170 -12.02 13.65 -2.52
CA ILE A 170 -11.18 14.37 -1.55
C ILE A 170 -10.50 13.41 -0.58
N TRP A 171 -11.21 12.43 -0.03
CA TRP A 171 -10.61 11.43 0.85
C TRP A 171 -9.54 10.58 0.16
N SER A 172 -9.69 10.32 -1.14
CA SER A 172 -8.72 9.60 -1.95
C SER A 172 -7.47 10.45 -2.22
N ASP A 173 -7.66 11.74 -2.55
CA ASP A 173 -6.57 12.69 -2.76
C ASP A 173 -5.75 12.93 -1.49
N LEU A 174 -6.39 12.94 -0.31
CA LEU A 174 -5.73 13.16 0.98
C LEU A 174 -4.73 12.05 1.35
N ILE A 175 -4.77 10.88 0.72
CA ILE A 175 -3.88 9.74 1.03
C ILE A 175 -2.84 9.47 -0.07
N LEU A 176 -2.77 10.31 -1.11
CA LEU A 176 -1.75 10.17 -2.15
C LEU A 176 -0.39 10.61 -1.62
N LEU A 177 0.66 9.82 -1.90
CA LEU A 177 2.01 10.05 -1.38
C LEU A 177 2.57 11.43 -1.77
N GLU A 178 2.30 11.87 -3.01
CA GLU A 178 2.76 13.16 -3.53
C GLU A 178 1.89 14.35 -3.10
N ASN A 179 0.78 14.11 -2.40
CA ASN A 179 -0.25 15.11 -2.08
C ASN A 179 -0.42 15.30 -0.58
N GLN A 180 0.69 15.56 0.12
CA GLN A 180 0.73 15.57 1.59
C GLN A 180 1.23 16.89 2.16
N LEU A 181 0.80 17.19 3.37
CA LEU A 181 1.48 18.09 4.30
C LEU A 181 2.01 17.27 5.49
N PRO A 182 3.13 17.69 6.13
CA PRO A 182 3.56 17.09 7.38
C PRO A 182 2.48 17.25 8.45
N PHE A 183 2.08 16.14 9.06
CA PHE A 183 0.98 16.09 10.03
C PHE A 183 1.18 17.07 11.19
N PHE A 184 2.42 17.23 11.66
CA PHE A 184 2.75 18.11 12.78
C PHE A 184 2.33 19.57 12.54
N VAL A 185 2.35 20.05 11.30
CA VAL A 185 1.96 21.43 10.97
C VAL A 185 0.46 21.61 11.17
N ILE A 186 -0.31 20.63 10.72
CA ILE A 186 -1.77 20.63 10.81
C ILE A 186 -2.18 20.51 12.28
N ASP A 187 -1.53 19.61 13.03
CA ASP A 187 -1.76 19.45 14.47
C ASP A 187 -1.43 20.73 15.26
N LYS A 188 -0.26 21.35 15.01
CA LYS A 188 0.09 22.63 15.64
C LYS A 188 -0.91 23.74 15.30
N LEU A 189 -1.32 23.85 14.03
CA LEU A 189 -2.31 24.85 13.61
C LEU A 189 -3.67 24.62 14.27
N PHE A 190 -4.09 23.35 14.40
CA PHE A 190 -5.30 22.97 15.11
C PHE A 190 -5.21 23.33 16.61
N ASN A 191 -4.09 23.08 17.27
CA ASN A 191 -3.88 23.41 18.69
C ASN A 191 -3.94 24.92 18.94
N LEU A 192 -3.54 25.77 17.99
CA LEU A 192 -3.76 27.21 18.08
C LEU A 192 -5.27 27.56 17.99
N ALA A 193 -6.02 26.83 17.17
CA ALA A 193 -7.45 27.06 16.95
C ALA A 193 -8.33 26.53 18.09
N ILE A 194 -7.95 25.44 18.74
CA ILE A 194 -8.80 24.69 19.67
C ILE A 194 -9.24 25.51 20.88
N VAL A 195 -8.40 26.45 21.34
CA VAL A 195 -8.74 27.39 22.43
C VAL A 195 -9.97 28.23 22.11
N SER A 196 -10.26 28.44 20.81
CA SER A 196 -11.44 29.16 20.35
C SER A 196 -12.68 28.26 20.17
N LEU A 197 -12.58 26.95 20.41
CA LEU A 197 -13.62 25.94 20.11
C LEU A 197 -14.07 25.18 21.38
N PRO A 198 -14.73 25.84 22.35
CA PRO A 198 -15.03 25.23 23.66
C PRO A 198 -16.02 24.06 23.62
N ASN A 199 -16.80 23.90 22.54
CA ASN A 199 -17.82 22.85 22.41
C ASN A 199 -17.32 21.62 21.61
N LEU A 200 -16.03 21.54 21.29
CA LEU A 200 -15.49 20.42 20.54
C LEU A 200 -15.29 19.22 21.48
N HIS A 201 -15.94 18.08 21.19
CA HIS A 201 -15.77 16.85 21.98
C HIS A 201 -14.37 16.22 21.83
N THR A 202 -13.60 16.64 20.83
CA THR A 202 -12.24 16.17 20.55
C THR A 202 -11.22 17.26 20.86
N ASN A 203 -10.36 17.04 21.86
CA ASN A 203 -9.35 18.02 22.30
C ASN A 203 -8.00 17.90 21.56
N SER A 204 -7.93 17.13 20.48
CA SER A 204 -6.69 16.89 19.72
C SER A 204 -7.00 16.62 18.25
N PHE A 205 -6.12 17.10 17.35
CA PHE A 205 -6.24 16.84 15.92
C PHE A 205 -6.06 15.35 15.60
N VAL A 206 -5.27 14.62 16.38
CA VAL A 206 -5.11 13.17 16.24
C VAL A 206 -6.44 12.45 16.45
N LEU A 207 -7.17 12.78 17.52
CA LEU A 207 -8.49 12.21 17.79
C LEU A 207 -9.48 12.53 16.66
N LEU A 208 -9.53 13.79 16.23
CA LEU A 208 -10.37 14.21 15.11
C LEU A 208 -10.04 13.45 13.82
N THR A 209 -8.75 13.24 13.54
CA THR A 209 -8.29 12.47 12.37
C THR A 209 -8.73 11.01 12.47
N PHE A 210 -8.58 10.37 13.63
CA PHE A 210 -9.01 8.99 13.85
C PHE A 210 -10.52 8.82 13.65
N ASP A 211 -11.33 9.77 14.12
CA ASP A 211 -12.77 9.77 13.92
C ASP A 211 -13.14 9.89 12.44
N CYS A 212 -12.45 10.79 11.72
CA CYS A 212 -12.67 10.97 10.28
C CYS A 212 -12.25 9.74 9.46
N PHE A 213 -11.14 9.11 9.81
CA PHE A 213 -10.63 7.90 9.17
C PHE A 213 -11.17 6.60 9.80
N ARG A 214 -12.23 6.64 10.60
CA ARG A 214 -12.73 5.47 11.33
C ARG A 214 -13.08 4.28 10.44
N VAL A 215 -13.64 4.51 9.25
CA VAL A 215 -13.93 3.45 8.26
C VAL A 215 -12.64 2.86 7.69
N ALA A 216 -11.61 3.69 7.56
CA ALA A 216 -10.31 3.33 7.06
C ALA A 216 -9.51 2.48 8.08
N ASN A 217 -9.73 2.72 9.38
CA ASN A 217 -9.11 2.05 10.52
C ASN A 217 -9.71 0.65 10.78
N ARG A 218 -9.34 -0.33 9.93
CA ARG A 218 -9.84 -1.71 10.01
C ARG A 218 -9.50 -2.40 11.33
N GLN A 219 -8.35 -2.04 11.92
CA GLN A 219 -7.88 -2.64 13.16
C GLN A 219 -8.53 -2.07 14.41
N LYS A 220 -9.35 -1.01 14.27
CA LYS A 220 -9.96 -0.29 15.41
C LYS A 220 -8.89 0.22 16.38
N MET A 221 -7.75 0.64 15.84
CA MET A 221 -6.68 1.24 16.62
C MET A 221 -7.19 2.50 17.32
N SER A 222 -6.84 2.68 18.59
CA SER A 222 -6.99 3.92 19.34
C SER A 222 -5.73 4.79 19.18
N PRO A 223 -5.82 6.12 19.26
CA PRO A 223 -4.62 6.97 19.33
C PRO A 223 -3.64 6.57 20.43
N ASN A 224 -4.15 6.05 21.55
CA ASN A 224 -3.32 5.58 22.67
C ASN A 224 -2.55 4.28 22.36
N ASP A 225 -2.94 3.56 21.30
CA ASP A 225 -2.24 2.35 20.85
C ASP A 225 -1.01 2.70 19.99
N ILE A 226 -0.91 3.95 19.50
CA ILE A 226 0.30 4.45 18.84
C ILE A 226 1.32 4.75 19.94
N PRO A 227 2.50 4.11 19.95
CA PRO A 227 3.54 4.40 20.91
C PRO A 227 3.99 5.85 20.81
N ASP A 228 4.33 6.48 21.94
CA ASP A 228 4.76 7.88 22.00
C ASP A 228 5.95 8.22 21.07
N HIS A 229 6.73 7.22 20.68
CA HIS A 229 7.87 7.36 19.76
C HIS A 229 7.50 7.26 18.27
N LEU A 230 6.29 6.80 17.94
CA LEU A 230 5.82 6.66 16.56
C LEU A 230 4.94 7.87 16.20
N ASN A 231 5.56 8.88 15.59
CA ASN A 231 4.86 10.10 15.20
C ASN A 231 4.18 9.90 13.84
N ILE A 232 2.88 10.23 13.74
CA ILE A 232 2.16 10.24 12.45
C ILE A 232 2.87 11.25 11.54
N LYS A 233 3.41 10.80 10.41
CA LYS A 233 4.17 11.68 9.52
C LYS A 233 3.26 12.52 8.63
N HIS A 234 2.25 11.87 8.04
CA HIS A 234 1.22 12.46 7.16
C HIS A 234 0.09 11.42 6.98
N PHE A 235 -0.94 11.70 6.17
CA PHE A 235 -2.12 10.84 6.07
C PHE A 235 -1.88 9.52 5.34
N ALA A 236 -1.04 9.50 4.30
CA ALA A 236 -0.64 8.23 3.66
C ALA A 236 0.10 7.30 4.67
N ASP A 237 0.92 7.86 5.55
CA ASP A 237 1.59 7.13 6.64
C ASP A 237 0.59 6.59 7.67
N LEU A 238 -0.37 7.41 8.10
CA LEU A 238 -1.47 6.94 8.95
C LEU A 238 -2.28 5.83 8.29
N ARG A 239 -2.55 5.95 6.99
CA ARG A 239 -3.30 4.96 6.22
C ARG A 239 -2.58 3.62 6.19
N ARG A 240 -1.25 3.62 6.04
CA ARG A 240 -0.41 2.42 6.19
C ARG A 240 -0.49 1.85 7.60
N THR A 241 -0.39 2.69 8.63
CA THR A 241 -0.46 2.25 10.03
C THR A 241 -1.77 1.54 10.35
N PHE A 242 -2.90 1.98 9.79
CA PHE A 242 -4.19 1.30 9.93
C PHE A 242 -4.27 -0.09 9.27
N TRP A 243 -3.30 -0.45 8.44
CA TRP A 243 -3.20 -1.78 7.85
C TRP A 243 -2.31 -2.71 8.67
N LEU A 244 -1.24 -2.19 9.27
CA LEU A 244 -0.27 -2.95 10.05
C LEU A 244 -0.90 -3.62 11.26
N PRO A 245 -0.52 -4.89 11.59
CA PRO A 245 -0.99 -5.54 12.81
C PRO A 245 -0.56 -4.71 14.03
N PRO A 246 -1.16 -4.93 15.22
CA PRO A 246 -0.74 -4.22 16.42
C PRO A 246 0.78 -4.31 16.56
N LEU A 247 1.45 -3.20 16.88
CA LEU A 247 2.91 -3.10 16.75
C LEU A 247 3.67 -4.20 17.52
N GLN A 248 3.09 -4.72 18.61
CA GLN A 248 3.68 -5.83 19.37
C GLN A 248 3.67 -7.18 18.63
N ARG A 249 2.94 -7.28 17.52
CA ARG A 249 2.77 -8.49 16.69
C ARG A 249 3.36 -8.33 15.29
N ILE A 250 4.12 -7.25 15.04
CA ILE A 250 4.75 -7.07 13.74
C ILE A 250 5.77 -8.20 13.51
N PRO A 251 5.60 -9.00 12.44
CA PRO A 251 6.49 -10.12 12.16
C PRO A 251 7.91 -9.66 11.82
N GLN A 252 8.91 -10.46 12.18
CA GLN A 252 10.26 -10.23 11.69
C GLN A 252 10.32 -10.43 10.17
N ARG A 253 11.17 -9.63 9.51
CA ARG A 253 11.45 -9.75 8.06
C ARG A 253 12.88 -10.22 7.83
N SER A 254 13.07 -11.18 6.93
CA SER A 254 14.37 -11.77 6.56
C SER A 254 14.63 -11.63 5.05
N ARG A 255 15.86 -11.89 4.59
CA ARG A 255 16.22 -11.86 3.15
C ARG A 255 15.70 -13.06 2.35
N LEU A 256 14.75 -13.82 2.89
CA LEU A 256 14.11 -14.93 2.19
C LEU A 256 13.16 -14.36 1.13
N SER A 257 13.05 -15.03 -0.02
CA SER A 257 12.11 -14.66 -1.08
C SER A 257 10.84 -15.49 -0.97
N ILE A 258 9.67 -14.86 -1.15
CA ILE A 258 8.44 -15.61 -1.39
C ILE A 258 8.54 -16.22 -2.79
N ASP A 259 8.57 -17.54 -2.86
CA ASP A 259 8.39 -18.30 -4.11
C ASP A 259 7.19 -19.23 -3.93
N ASN A 260 6.02 -18.79 -4.38
CA ASN A 260 4.84 -19.66 -4.48
C ASN A 260 4.36 -19.71 -5.93
N PRO A 261 4.64 -20.79 -6.68
CA PRO A 261 4.26 -20.88 -8.08
C PRO A 261 2.78 -21.25 -8.31
N TYR A 262 1.99 -21.44 -7.24
CA TYR A 262 0.64 -22.02 -7.34
C TYR A 262 -0.47 -20.99 -7.07
N SER A 263 -1.32 -20.80 -8.10
CA SER A 263 -2.52 -19.97 -8.03
C SER A 263 -3.64 -20.63 -7.22
N ALA A 264 -4.67 -19.86 -6.87
CA ALA A 264 -5.80 -20.34 -6.07
C ALA A 264 -6.47 -21.58 -6.69
N SER A 265 -6.69 -21.58 -8.01
CA SER A 265 -7.29 -22.71 -8.70
C SER A 265 -6.42 -23.97 -8.64
N LYS A 266 -5.10 -23.84 -8.83
CA LYS A 266 -4.16 -24.96 -8.72
C LYS A 266 -4.12 -25.53 -7.30
N LEU A 267 -4.06 -24.66 -6.31
CA LEU A 267 -4.09 -25.06 -4.90
C LEU A 267 -5.42 -25.77 -4.57
N GLN A 268 -6.54 -25.28 -5.08
CA GLN A 268 -7.84 -25.95 -4.91
C GLN A 268 -7.86 -27.34 -5.55
N GLU A 269 -7.30 -27.50 -6.76
CA GLU A 269 -7.19 -28.80 -7.44
C GLU A 269 -6.34 -29.81 -6.64
N ALA A 270 -5.28 -29.34 -5.98
CA ALA A 270 -4.46 -30.16 -5.07
C ALA A 270 -5.15 -30.48 -3.73
N GLY A 271 -6.33 -29.91 -3.47
CA GLY A 271 -7.14 -30.18 -2.29
C GLY A 271 -7.07 -29.13 -1.19
N VAL A 272 -6.48 -27.96 -1.44
CA VAL A 272 -6.54 -26.82 -0.51
C VAL A 272 -7.96 -26.28 -0.44
N GLU A 273 -8.49 -26.18 0.78
CA GLU A 273 -9.79 -25.55 1.05
C GLU A 273 -9.60 -24.07 1.40
N PHE A 274 -10.30 -23.20 0.69
CA PHE A 274 -10.30 -21.77 0.92
C PHE A 274 -11.44 -21.36 1.84
N LYS A 275 -11.15 -20.57 2.89
CA LYS A 275 -12.15 -20.03 3.83
C LYS A 275 -11.90 -18.56 4.16
N VAL A 276 -12.98 -17.86 4.48
CA VAL A 276 -12.90 -16.51 5.06
C VAL A 276 -12.43 -16.64 6.51
N GLY A 277 -11.32 -15.98 6.83
CA GLY A 277 -10.80 -15.86 8.18
C GLY A 277 -11.61 -14.88 9.02
N SER A 278 -11.59 -15.07 10.34
CA SER A 278 -12.31 -14.20 11.30
C SER A 278 -11.57 -12.90 11.64
N SER A 279 -10.33 -12.73 11.17
CA SER A 279 -9.52 -11.55 11.48
C SER A 279 -9.96 -10.32 10.67
N LYS A 280 -9.73 -9.14 11.27
CA LYS A 280 -9.91 -7.83 10.63
C LYS A 280 -8.64 -7.29 9.98
N SER A 281 -7.49 -7.82 10.39
CA SER A 281 -6.21 -7.53 9.75
C SER A 281 -6.15 -8.29 8.43
N LEU A 282 -5.87 -7.58 7.33
CA LEU A 282 -5.67 -8.22 6.02
C LEU A 282 -4.44 -9.13 6.00
N PHE A 283 -3.55 -8.97 6.97
CA PHE A 283 -2.29 -9.70 7.03
C PHE A 283 -2.36 -11.01 7.82
N ASP A 284 -3.50 -11.32 8.43
CA ASP A 284 -3.68 -12.53 9.23
C ASP A 284 -4.05 -13.71 8.33
N LEU A 285 -3.07 -14.18 7.56
CA LEU A 285 -3.16 -15.36 6.71
C LEU A 285 -2.83 -16.62 7.52
N LYS A 286 -3.61 -17.69 7.39
CA LYS A 286 -3.37 -18.95 8.10
C LYS A 286 -3.55 -20.14 7.19
N PHE A 287 -2.58 -21.05 7.21
CA PHE A 287 -2.72 -22.35 6.57
C PHE A 287 -2.57 -23.44 7.62
N LYS A 288 -3.58 -24.30 7.75
CA LYS A 288 -3.52 -25.45 8.66
C LYS A 288 -4.39 -26.59 8.14
N ASN A 289 -3.84 -27.80 8.14
CA ASN A 289 -4.55 -29.03 7.76
C ASN A 289 -5.21 -28.95 6.37
N GLY A 290 -4.55 -28.31 5.40
CA GLY A 290 -5.09 -28.14 4.05
C GLY A 290 -6.15 -27.04 3.92
N VAL A 291 -6.40 -26.25 4.96
CA VAL A 291 -7.32 -25.10 4.92
C VAL A 291 -6.52 -23.80 4.93
N LEU A 292 -6.68 -22.99 3.90
CA LEU A 292 -6.14 -21.64 3.79
C LEU A 292 -7.23 -20.61 4.14
N GLU A 293 -7.05 -19.94 5.27
CA GLU A 293 -7.93 -18.87 5.74
C GLU A 293 -7.35 -17.51 5.35
N LEU A 294 -8.15 -16.70 4.65
CA LEU A 294 -7.82 -15.32 4.29
C LEU A 294 -8.89 -14.35 4.80
N PRO A 295 -8.50 -13.17 5.30
CA PRO A 295 -9.43 -12.08 5.56
C PRO A 295 -10.19 -11.66 4.31
N CYS A 296 -11.43 -11.18 4.48
CA CYS A 296 -12.23 -10.67 3.36
C CYS A 296 -11.60 -9.40 2.75
N LEU A 297 -11.37 -9.46 1.44
CA LEU A 297 -10.77 -8.42 0.62
C LEU A 297 -11.84 -7.78 -0.27
N LYS A 298 -12.19 -6.54 0.03
CA LYS A 298 -13.08 -5.73 -0.82
C LYS A 298 -12.24 -4.96 -1.83
N LEU A 299 -12.54 -5.14 -3.11
CA LEU A 299 -11.91 -4.42 -4.22
C LEU A 299 -12.94 -3.49 -4.86
N GLU A 300 -12.60 -2.21 -4.95
CA GLU A 300 -13.42 -1.11 -5.48
C GLU A 300 -12.54 -0.20 -6.36
N ASP A 301 -13.14 0.75 -7.07
CA ASP A 301 -12.45 1.63 -8.03
C ASP A 301 -11.25 2.39 -7.42
N THR A 302 -11.31 2.77 -6.15
CA THR A 302 -10.21 3.49 -5.46
C THR A 302 -9.08 2.58 -4.96
N THR A 303 -9.22 1.26 -5.11
CA THR A 303 -8.28 0.27 -4.54
C THR A 303 -6.91 0.35 -5.18
N GLU A 304 -6.84 0.55 -6.49
CA GLU A 304 -5.57 0.64 -7.20
C GLU A 304 -4.74 1.81 -6.70
N SER A 305 -5.34 3.01 -6.64
CA SER A 305 -4.67 4.21 -6.13
C SER A 305 -4.19 4.00 -4.70
N LEU A 306 -5.05 3.47 -3.82
CA LEU A 306 -4.68 3.17 -2.44
C LEU A 306 -3.45 2.23 -2.38
N TYR A 307 -3.47 1.11 -3.08
CA TYR A 307 -2.42 0.09 -2.96
C TYR A 307 -1.11 0.60 -3.55
N ARG A 308 -1.15 1.26 -4.71
CA ARG A 308 0.03 1.85 -5.33
C ARG A 308 0.67 2.92 -4.43
N ASN A 309 -0.11 3.78 -3.79
CA ASN A 309 0.43 4.82 -2.89
C ASN A 309 1.02 4.22 -1.61
N LEU A 310 0.38 3.22 -1.02
CA LEU A 310 0.93 2.53 0.16
C LEU A 310 2.22 1.77 -0.17
N MET A 311 2.26 1.08 -1.31
CA MET A 311 3.47 0.39 -1.77
C MET A 311 4.58 1.39 -2.10
N ALA A 312 4.28 2.49 -2.79
CA ALA A 312 5.26 3.55 -3.06
C ALA A 312 5.82 4.15 -1.77
N LEU A 313 4.98 4.40 -0.77
CA LEU A 313 5.41 4.85 0.56
C LEU A 313 6.36 3.82 1.21
N GLU A 314 6.05 2.53 1.11
CA GLU A 314 6.94 1.49 1.63
C GLU A 314 8.28 1.43 0.91
N GLN A 315 8.28 1.57 -0.42
CA GLN A 315 9.49 1.59 -1.23
C GLN A 315 10.39 2.80 -0.90
N CYS A 316 9.80 3.95 -0.54
CA CYS A 316 10.54 5.16 -0.20
C CYS A 316 11.00 5.22 1.26
N CYS A 317 10.13 4.87 2.21
CA CYS A 317 10.34 5.13 3.64
C CYS A 317 10.53 3.89 4.49
N TYR A 318 10.00 2.74 4.05
CA TYR A 318 9.83 1.56 4.89
C TYR A 318 10.30 0.28 4.19
N LEU A 319 11.41 0.33 3.44
CA LEU A 319 11.90 -0.82 2.67
C LEU A 319 12.14 -2.06 3.57
N ASN A 320 12.57 -1.83 4.81
CA ASN A 320 12.76 -2.87 5.83
C ASN A 320 11.47 -3.29 6.55
N GLU A 321 10.36 -2.61 6.35
CA GLU A 321 9.04 -2.83 6.97
C GLU A 321 7.90 -2.87 5.93
N ALA A 322 8.16 -3.32 4.70
CA ALA A 322 7.21 -3.29 3.60
C ALA A 322 6.15 -4.42 3.67
N TYR A 323 5.33 -4.43 4.72
CA TYR A 323 4.32 -5.47 4.99
C TYR A 323 3.11 -5.40 4.04
N VAL A 324 2.71 -4.20 3.59
CA VAL A 324 1.67 -4.06 2.56
C VAL A 324 2.17 -4.72 1.28
N THR A 325 3.41 -4.43 0.88
CA THR A 325 4.07 -5.01 -0.28
C THR A 325 4.14 -6.53 -0.19
N ASP A 326 4.58 -7.10 0.94
CA ASP A 326 4.64 -8.56 1.15
C ASP A 326 3.25 -9.22 0.96
N TYR A 327 2.17 -8.54 1.35
CA TYR A 327 0.80 -9.03 1.16
C TYR A 327 0.35 -9.00 -0.29
N ILE A 328 0.66 -7.93 -1.02
CA ILE A 328 0.34 -7.85 -2.45
C ILE A 328 1.15 -8.86 -3.26
N VAL A 329 2.40 -9.15 -2.88
CA VAL A 329 3.19 -10.26 -3.43
C VAL A 329 2.50 -11.60 -3.25
N PHE A 330 1.98 -11.88 -2.05
CA PHE A 330 1.25 -13.11 -1.81
C PHE A 330 -0.04 -13.19 -2.66
N LEU A 331 -0.78 -12.08 -2.79
CA LEU A 331 -2.01 -12.05 -3.60
C LEU A 331 -1.76 -12.28 -5.10
N ASP A 332 -0.69 -11.73 -5.65
CA ASP A 332 -0.29 -11.91 -7.06
C ASP A 332 0.04 -13.37 -7.39
N HIS A 333 0.78 -14.05 -6.53
CA HIS A 333 0.98 -15.50 -6.66
C HIS A 333 -0.34 -16.28 -6.61
N LEU A 334 -1.28 -15.84 -5.77
CA LEU A 334 -2.55 -16.51 -5.59
C LEU A 334 -3.54 -16.24 -6.75
N ILE A 335 -3.48 -15.06 -7.39
CA ILE A 335 -4.46 -14.59 -8.37
C ILE A 335 -3.78 -14.40 -9.73
N ASN A 336 -3.61 -15.48 -10.49
CA ASN A 336 -2.95 -15.39 -11.80
C ASN A 336 -3.93 -15.25 -12.97
N THR A 337 -5.16 -15.70 -12.79
CA THR A 337 -6.19 -15.77 -13.84
C THR A 337 -7.56 -15.33 -13.32
N PRO A 338 -8.50 -14.97 -14.21
CA PRO A 338 -9.87 -14.66 -13.81
C PRO A 338 -10.55 -15.80 -13.04
N LYS A 339 -10.17 -17.06 -13.33
CA LYS A 339 -10.68 -18.24 -12.60
C LYS A 339 -10.29 -18.23 -11.13
N ASP A 340 -9.09 -17.73 -10.81
CA ASP A 340 -8.65 -17.58 -9.42
C ASP A 340 -9.51 -16.54 -8.69
N VAL A 341 -9.83 -15.43 -9.37
CA VAL A 341 -10.74 -14.40 -8.84
C VAL A 341 -12.13 -14.98 -8.60
N ASP A 342 -12.71 -15.64 -9.60
CA ASP A 342 -14.05 -16.24 -9.51
C ASP A 342 -14.14 -17.24 -8.36
N LEU A 343 -13.10 -18.07 -8.19
CA LEU A 343 -12.98 -18.98 -7.06
C LEU A 343 -12.99 -18.23 -5.72
N LEU A 344 -12.15 -17.21 -5.56
CA LEU A 344 -12.06 -16.47 -4.30
C LEU A 344 -13.34 -15.65 -4.01
N VAL A 345 -14.02 -15.16 -5.05
CA VAL A 345 -15.35 -14.55 -4.95
C VAL A 345 -16.39 -15.57 -4.49
N GLN A 346 -16.42 -16.76 -5.10
CA GLN A 346 -17.32 -17.85 -4.69
C GLN A 346 -17.12 -18.24 -3.22
N LYS A 347 -15.89 -18.16 -2.72
CA LYS A 347 -15.54 -18.43 -1.32
C LYS A 347 -15.79 -17.26 -0.37
N GLY A 348 -16.25 -16.11 -0.87
CA GLY A 348 -16.48 -14.90 -0.10
C GLY A 348 -15.21 -14.22 0.40
N ILE A 349 -14.04 -14.63 -0.11
CA ILE A 349 -12.74 -14.05 0.23
C ILE A 349 -12.55 -12.73 -0.50
N ILE A 350 -13.00 -12.64 -1.76
CA ILE A 350 -13.01 -11.39 -2.53
C ILE A 350 -14.45 -10.89 -2.69
N VAL A 351 -14.66 -9.62 -2.34
CA VAL A 351 -15.85 -8.85 -2.76
C VAL A 351 -15.43 -8.02 -3.96
N ASN A 352 -15.82 -8.46 -5.16
CA ASN A 352 -15.48 -7.80 -6.42
C ASN A 352 -16.44 -6.63 -6.70
N GLY A 353 -16.10 -5.45 -6.18
CA GLY A 353 -16.78 -4.19 -6.48
C GLY A 353 -16.34 -3.54 -7.80
N ILE A 354 -15.26 -4.02 -8.42
CA ILE A 354 -14.81 -3.59 -9.77
C ILE A 354 -15.74 -4.16 -10.86
N GLY A 355 -16.31 -5.33 -10.62
CA GLY A 355 -17.35 -5.93 -11.47
C GLY A 355 -16.85 -6.85 -12.59
N ASP A 356 -15.54 -6.91 -12.83
CA ASP A 356 -14.93 -7.82 -13.82
C ASP A 356 -13.73 -8.56 -13.22
N SER A 357 -13.74 -9.89 -13.33
CA SER A 357 -12.66 -10.74 -12.83
C SER A 357 -11.35 -10.55 -13.62
N ASN A 358 -11.41 -10.19 -14.91
CA ASN A 358 -10.20 -9.87 -15.67
C ASN A 358 -9.57 -8.58 -15.16
N ALA A 359 -10.37 -7.53 -14.95
CA ALA A 359 -9.90 -6.28 -14.36
C ALA A 359 -9.25 -6.49 -12.98
N VAL A 360 -9.83 -7.34 -12.11
CA VAL A 360 -9.22 -7.70 -10.81
C VAL A 360 -7.88 -8.41 -11.00
N THR A 361 -7.79 -9.41 -11.87
CA THR A 361 -6.52 -10.11 -12.15
C THR A 361 -5.46 -9.15 -12.67
N CYS A 362 -5.81 -8.31 -13.66
CA CYS A 362 -4.89 -7.30 -14.21
C CYS A 362 -4.42 -6.31 -13.14
N LEU A 363 -5.33 -5.84 -12.28
CA LEU A 363 -5.00 -4.96 -11.17
C LEU A 363 -3.94 -5.61 -10.26
N ILE A 364 -4.24 -6.77 -9.69
CA ILE A 364 -3.37 -7.43 -8.71
C ILE A 364 -1.97 -7.68 -9.31
N ASN A 365 -1.90 -8.21 -10.53
CA ASN A 365 -0.62 -8.56 -11.14
C ASN A 365 0.20 -7.33 -11.56
N SER A 366 -0.48 -6.22 -11.84
CA SER A 366 0.20 -4.96 -12.18
C SER A 366 0.79 -4.23 -10.96
N LEU A 367 0.40 -4.58 -9.73
CA LEU A 367 0.87 -3.90 -8.52
C LEU A 367 2.32 -4.28 -8.17
N ASN A 368 2.73 -5.53 -8.44
CA ASN A 368 4.09 -6.00 -8.16
C ASN A 368 5.12 -5.67 -9.25
N CYS A 369 4.68 -5.04 -10.34
CA CYS A 369 5.57 -4.62 -11.41
C CYS A 369 6.57 -3.58 -10.89
N ARG A 370 7.87 -3.84 -11.09
CA ARG A 370 8.99 -2.93 -10.77
C ARG A 370 9.14 -2.57 -9.28
N ILE A 371 8.58 -3.37 -8.39
CA ILE A 371 8.78 -3.28 -6.95
C ILE A 371 10.16 -3.83 -6.58
N VAL A 372 10.86 -3.17 -5.66
CA VAL A 372 12.13 -3.64 -5.11
C VAL A 372 11.88 -4.48 -3.86
N TYR A 373 12.45 -5.69 -3.86
CA TYR A 373 12.36 -6.64 -2.74
C TYR A 373 13.69 -6.69 -2.00
N HIS A 374 13.68 -6.40 -0.70
CA HIS A 374 14.88 -6.48 0.14
C HIS A 374 14.77 -7.54 1.24
N LYS A 375 13.62 -7.57 1.92
CA LYS A 375 13.27 -8.55 2.95
C LYS A 375 11.81 -8.95 2.77
N THR A 376 11.43 -10.05 3.40
CA THR A 376 10.09 -10.61 3.40
C THR A 376 9.69 -10.98 4.82
N ASN A 377 8.42 -10.77 5.16
CA ASN A 377 7.78 -11.32 6.34
C ASN A 377 7.98 -12.85 6.46
N ILE A 378 8.64 -13.28 7.53
CA ILE A 378 8.96 -14.70 7.76
C ILE A 378 7.70 -15.56 7.84
N HIS A 379 6.59 -15.05 8.37
CA HIS A 379 5.34 -15.81 8.43
C HIS A 379 4.74 -16.06 7.04
N TYR A 380 4.88 -15.13 6.11
CA TYR A 380 4.41 -15.33 4.74
C TYR A 380 5.31 -16.27 3.96
N TYR A 381 6.63 -16.18 4.18
CA TYR A 381 7.56 -17.16 3.66
C TYR A 381 7.17 -18.57 4.11
N GLN A 382 7.00 -18.79 5.43
CA GLN A 382 6.60 -20.08 5.98
C GLN A 382 5.25 -20.56 5.43
N LEU A 383 4.27 -19.67 5.33
CA LEU A 383 2.96 -19.98 4.75
C LEU A 383 3.09 -20.50 3.31
N CYS A 384 3.95 -19.88 2.50
CA CYS A 384 4.17 -20.29 1.12
C CYS A 384 4.89 -21.64 1.03
N GLU A 385 5.89 -21.88 1.89
CA GLU A 385 6.57 -23.17 1.98
C GLU A 385 5.61 -24.29 2.41
N ASP A 386 4.71 -24.02 3.37
CA ASP A 386 3.71 -25.00 3.80
C ASP A 386 2.71 -25.31 2.69
N LEU A 387 2.28 -24.29 1.92
CA LEU A 387 1.41 -24.47 0.75
C LEU A 387 2.10 -25.28 -0.35
N LYS A 388 3.38 -25.00 -0.60
CA LYS A 388 4.20 -25.73 -1.58
C LYS A 388 4.36 -27.19 -1.18
N ALA A 389 4.72 -27.45 0.08
CA ALA A 389 4.83 -28.81 0.62
C ALA A 389 3.51 -29.57 0.53
N PHE A 390 2.37 -28.91 0.78
CA PHE A 390 1.06 -29.53 0.63
C PHE A 390 0.73 -29.85 -0.83
N TYR A 391 1.01 -28.93 -1.75
CA TYR A 391 0.76 -29.12 -3.18
C TYR A 391 1.61 -30.26 -3.76
N GLU A 392 2.88 -30.36 -3.35
CA GLU A 392 3.84 -31.33 -3.86
C GLU A 392 3.63 -32.75 -3.33
N ASP A 393 2.86 -32.96 -2.26
CA ASP A 393 2.49 -34.30 -1.77
C ASP A 393 1.39 -34.92 -2.65
N PRO A 394 1.69 -36.00 -3.42
CA PRO A 394 0.71 -36.62 -4.33
C PRO A 394 -0.53 -37.17 -3.61
N ARG A 395 -0.42 -37.50 -2.31
CA ARG A 395 -1.54 -38.06 -1.53
C ARG A 395 -2.68 -37.05 -1.41
N HIS A 396 -2.37 -35.76 -1.32
CA HIS A 396 -3.38 -34.71 -1.25
C HIS A 396 -4.11 -34.57 -2.58
N SER A 397 -3.38 -34.51 -3.68
CA SER A 397 -3.93 -34.47 -5.04
C SER A 397 -4.76 -35.71 -5.38
N TRP A 398 -4.31 -36.91 -5.01
CA TRP A 398 -5.08 -38.15 -5.20
C TRP A 398 -6.35 -38.18 -4.36
N LYS A 399 -6.27 -37.78 -3.09
CA LYS A 399 -7.45 -37.68 -2.21
C LYS A 399 -8.46 -36.66 -2.74
N ALA A 400 -8.00 -35.52 -3.24
CA ALA A 400 -8.84 -34.49 -3.82
C ALA A 400 -9.54 -34.97 -5.10
N SER A 401 -8.78 -35.59 -6.01
CA SER A 401 -9.29 -36.17 -7.26
C SER A 401 -10.31 -37.28 -6.98
N LEU A 402 -10.00 -38.19 -6.07
CA LEU A 402 -10.89 -39.27 -5.66
C LEU A 402 -12.21 -38.72 -5.09
N ARG A 403 -12.13 -37.69 -4.23
CA ARG A 403 -13.33 -37.04 -3.67
C ARG A 403 -14.16 -36.37 -4.76
N ARG A 404 -13.54 -35.65 -5.71
CA ARG A 404 -14.22 -34.92 -6.77
C ARG A 404 -14.89 -35.88 -7.78
N ASP A 405 -14.17 -36.89 -8.20
CA ASP A 405 -14.55 -37.71 -9.36
C ASP A 405 -15.57 -38.79 -8.97
N TYR A 406 -15.43 -39.36 -7.76
CA TYR A 406 -16.23 -40.48 -7.27
C TYR A 406 -17.22 -40.12 -6.15
N PHE A 407 -16.91 -39.12 -5.32
CA PHE A 407 -17.73 -38.75 -4.15
C PHE A 407 -18.33 -37.33 -4.24
N GLY A 408 -18.30 -36.73 -5.43
CA GLY A 408 -18.69 -35.34 -5.64
C GLY A 408 -20.20 -35.07 -5.64
N THR A 409 -21.03 -36.09 -5.88
CA THR A 409 -22.50 -35.98 -5.88
C THR A 409 -23.12 -37.20 -5.19
N PRO A 410 -24.35 -37.09 -4.64
CA PRO A 410 -25.02 -38.23 -4.02
C PRO A 410 -25.11 -39.46 -4.94
N LEU A 411 -25.37 -39.23 -6.22
CA LEU A 411 -25.45 -40.30 -7.22
C LEU A 411 -24.09 -40.97 -7.46
N LYS A 412 -23.03 -40.18 -7.67
CA LYS A 412 -21.67 -40.71 -7.85
C LYS A 412 -21.21 -41.48 -6.61
N THR A 413 -21.53 -40.96 -5.42
CA THR A 413 -21.26 -41.64 -4.16
C THR A 413 -21.99 -42.98 -4.10
N ALA A 414 -23.30 -43.00 -4.35
CA ALA A 414 -24.09 -44.23 -4.33
C ALA A 414 -23.59 -45.26 -5.35
N SER A 415 -23.30 -44.85 -6.59
CA SER A 415 -22.77 -45.74 -7.62
C SER A 415 -21.40 -46.29 -7.26
N THR A 416 -20.51 -45.44 -6.73
CA THR A 416 -19.17 -45.86 -6.29
C THR A 416 -19.27 -46.83 -5.12
N THR A 417 -20.11 -46.55 -4.12
CA THR A 417 -20.34 -47.44 -2.97
C THR A 417 -20.91 -48.79 -3.42
N ALA A 418 -21.89 -48.82 -4.32
CA ALA A 418 -22.44 -50.06 -4.84
C ALA A 418 -21.38 -50.88 -5.59
N ALA A 419 -20.55 -50.24 -6.43
CA ALA A 419 -19.46 -50.91 -7.14
C ALA A 419 -18.42 -51.51 -6.18
N VAL A 420 -18.06 -50.80 -5.11
CA VAL A 420 -17.14 -51.31 -4.06
C VAL A 420 -17.75 -52.50 -3.33
N ILE A 421 -19.02 -52.42 -2.94
CA ILE A 421 -19.72 -53.55 -2.28
C ILE A 421 -19.74 -54.78 -3.20
N LEU A 422 -20.09 -54.59 -4.47
CA LEU A 422 -20.09 -55.67 -5.46
C LEU A 422 -18.69 -56.30 -5.61
N LEU A 423 -17.64 -55.48 -5.71
CA LEU A 423 -16.26 -55.97 -5.77
C LEU A 423 -15.89 -56.81 -4.54
N VAL A 424 -16.20 -56.34 -3.33
CA VAL A 424 -15.93 -57.09 -2.09
C VAL A 424 -16.69 -58.42 -2.09
N LEU A 425 -17.97 -58.42 -2.47
CA LEU A 425 -18.78 -59.64 -2.56
C LEU A 425 -18.20 -60.62 -3.59
N THR A 426 -17.77 -60.15 -4.76
CA THR A 426 -17.14 -61.01 -5.78
C THR A 426 -15.81 -61.59 -5.33
N LEU A 427 -15.01 -60.83 -4.55
CA LEU A 427 -13.76 -61.32 -3.97
C LEU A 427 -14.03 -62.43 -2.93
N ILE A 428 -15.00 -62.21 -2.04
CA ILE A 428 -15.43 -63.21 -1.05
C ILE A 428 -15.90 -64.48 -1.77
N GLN A 429 -16.76 -64.34 -2.78
CA GLN A 429 -17.24 -65.47 -3.59
C GLN A 429 -16.09 -66.24 -4.25
N SER A 430 -15.09 -65.54 -4.79
CA SER A 430 -13.91 -66.14 -5.43
C SER A 430 -13.07 -66.93 -4.42
N VAL A 431 -12.82 -66.37 -3.23
CA VAL A 431 -12.09 -67.05 -2.15
C VAL A 431 -12.84 -68.28 -1.65
N CYS A 432 -14.15 -68.16 -1.41
CA CYS A 432 -15.01 -69.27 -0.99
C CYS A 432 -15.09 -70.38 -2.05
N SER A 433 -14.94 -70.07 -3.34
CA SER A 433 -14.95 -71.06 -4.42
C SER A 433 -13.62 -71.82 -4.53
N ILE A 434 -12.49 -71.20 -4.14
CA ILE A 434 -11.16 -71.79 -4.21
C ILE A 434 -10.82 -72.59 -2.94
N TYR A 435 -11.34 -72.20 -1.77
CA TYR A 435 -11.07 -72.86 -0.49
C TYR A 435 -11.37 -74.38 -0.46
N PRO A 436 -12.47 -74.89 -1.06
CA PRO A 436 -12.73 -76.34 -1.14
C PRO A 436 -11.73 -77.08 -2.04
N LEU A 437 -11.19 -76.42 -3.07
CA LEU A 437 -10.25 -77.03 -4.02
C LEU A 437 -8.83 -77.17 -3.45
N THR A 438 -8.47 -76.33 -2.49
CA THR A 438 -7.16 -76.39 -1.82
C THR A 438 -7.17 -77.26 -0.56
N SER A 439 -8.33 -77.42 0.11
CA SER A 439 -8.48 -78.34 1.24
C SER A 439 -8.52 -79.80 0.82
N VAL A 440 -9.12 -80.13 -0.34
CA VAL A 440 -9.13 -81.49 -0.90
C VAL A 440 -7.71 -81.94 -1.29
N LYS A 441 -6.89 -81.06 -1.88
CA LYS A 441 -5.48 -81.36 -2.19
C LYS A 441 -4.57 -81.55 -0.97
N ARG A 442 -4.99 -81.11 0.22
CA ARG A 442 -4.22 -81.26 1.47
C ARG A 442 -4.54 -82.54 2.24
N LEU A 443 -5.58 -83.27 1.81
CA LEU A 443 -5.97 -84.59 2.34
C LEU A 443 -5.45 -85.73 1.44
N GLU A 444 -4.92 -85.43 0.25
CA GLU A 444 -4.35 -86.38 -0.71
C GLU A 444 -2.81 -86.39 -0.78
N ALA A 445 -2.14 -85.64 0.10
CA ALA A 445 -0.68 -85.67 0.31
C ALA A 445 -0.39 -86.03 1.78
#